data_AF-X0SIJ9-F1
#
_entry.id   AF-X0SIJ9-F1
#
_cell.length_a   1.000
_cell.length_b   1.000
_cell.length_c   1.000
_cell.angle_alpha   90.00
_cell.angle_beta   90.00
_cell.angle_gamma   90.00
#
_symmetry.space_group_name_H-M   'P 1'
#
loop_
_entity.id
_entity.type
_entity.pdbx_description
1 polymer ?
#
loop_
_entity_poly.entity_id
_entity_poly.type
_entity_poly.pdbx_seq_one_letter_code
_entity_poly.pdbx_strand_id
1 'polypeptide(L)'
;RYVDKGWVPVQRLELNRLVSGKFKLLILHSAFDVPTLPQRLTEAVQRVETDLRGKIRKTKPVKITGSVVSAFPPCISNIHDDATQGKNLSHEARFALASFLLKIGMSKEEVLGVFKAAPDFVRGLAEYQVGHIASKGAGEGYTPPGCSKLQGNSLCPVYLGTAKDPLCEYVQHPLGFYQTRAWEVSKGIDNHSWYATKKRKRQSL
;
A
#
# COMPACT_ATOMS: atom_id res chain seq x y z
N ARG A 1 -11.14 -13.82 -25.70
CA ARG A 1 -11.75 -12.55 -26.17
C ARG A 1 -12.50 -12.83 -27.46
N TYR A 2 -13.58 -12.10 -27.72
CA TYR A 2 -14.25 -12.14 -29.01
C TYR A 2 -13.29 -11.59 -30.08
N VAL A 3 -13.11 -12.34 -31.17
CA VAL A 3 -12.29 -11.99 -32.33
C VAL A 3 -13.21 -12.03 -33.53
N ASP A 4 -13.28 -10.94 -34.28
CA ASP A 4 -14.04 -10.87 -35.52
C ASP A 4 -13.12 -10.41 -36.65
N LYS A 5 -12.99 -11.25 -37.68
CA LYS A 5 -12.13 -11.01 -38.85
C LYS A 5 -10.70 -10.55 -38.50
N GLY A 6 -10.12 -11.10 -37.43
CA GLY A 6 -8.78 -10.74 -36.95
C GLY A 6 -8.70 -9.48 -36.10
N TRP A 7 -9.82 -8.82 -35.83
CA TRP A 7 -9.90 -7.67 -34.94
C TRP A 7 -10.44 -8.07 -33.57
N VAL A 8 -9.90 -7.43 -32.54
CA VAL A 8 -10.35 -7.59 -31.15
C VAL A 8 -10.87 -6.25 -30.66
N PRO A 9 -12.18 -6.12 -30.35
CA PRO A 9 -12.70 -4.90 -29.75
C PRO A 9 -12.12 -4.73 -28.35
N VAL A 10 -11.61 -3.53 -28.06
CA VAL A 10 -11.01 -3.18 -26.78
C VAL A 10 -11.65 -1.92 -26.20
N GLN A 11 -11.80 -1.89 -24.87
CA GLN A 11 -12.26 -0.70 -24.17
C GLN A 11 -11.13 0.35 -24.06
N ARG A 12 -11.48 1.63 -23.91
CA ARG A 12 -10.49 2.73 -23.83
C ARG A 12 -9.44 2.54 -22.74
N LEU A 13 -9.85 2.07 -21.56
CA LEU A 13 -8.95 1.73 -20.44
C LEU A 13 -7.93 0.65 -20.84
N GLU A 14 -8.37 -0.28 -21.65
CA GLU A 14 -7.57 -1.41 -22.08
C GLU A 14 -6.59 -1.01 -23.20
N LEU A 15 -7.07 -0.20 -24.15
CA LEU A 15 -6.23 0.44 -25.17
C LEU A 15 -5.09 1.24 -24.52
N ASN A 16 -5.40 2.05 -23.49
CA ASN A 16 -4.39 2.79 -22.75
C ASN A 16 -3.32 1.86 -22.15
N ARG A 17 -3.71 0.70 -21.59
CA ARG A 17 -2.76 -0.28 -21.05
C ARG A 17 -1.91 -0.91 -22.14
N LEU A 18 -2.50 -1.24 -23.30
CA LEU A 18 -1.78 -1.80 -24.44
C LEU A 18 -0.76 -0.82 -25.01
N VAL A 19 -1.16 0.45 -25.19
CA VAL A 19 -0.27 1.53 -25.66
C VAL A 19 0.88 1.74 -24.66
N SER A 20 0.58 1.88 -23.38
CA SER A 20 1.61 2.01 -22.34
C SER A 20 2.55 0.80 -22.29
N GLY A 21 2.02 -0.41 -22.47
CA GLY A 21 2.81 -1.63 -22.55
C GLY A 21 3.77 -1.62 -23.75
N LYS A 22 3.28 -1.22 -24.93
CA LYS A 22 4.12 -1.11 -26.12
C LYS A 22 5.18 -0.03 -25.98
N PHE A 23 4.84 1.14 -25.43
CA PHE A 23 5.81 2.20 -25.14
C PHE A 23 6.88 1.77 -24.14
N LYS A 24 6.51 1.02 -23.09
CA LYS A 24 7.48 0.46 -22.15
C LYS A 24 8.47 -0.47 -22.86
N LEU A 25 7.97 -1.36 -23.72
CA LEU A 25 8.85 -2.25 -24.51
C LEU A 25 9.74 -1.47 -25.47
N LEU A 26 9.20 -0.46 -26.14
CA LEU A 26 10.00 0.45 -26.97
C LEU A 26 11.09 1.07 -26.12
N ILE A 27 10.78 1.69 -24.98
CA ILE A 27 11.79 2.37 -24.16
C ILE A 27 12.88 1.39 -23.69
N LEU A 28 12.50 0.21 -23.23
CA LEU A 28 13.44 -0.78 -22.69
C LEU A 28 14.33 -1.42 -23.78
N HIS A 29 13.82 -1.56 -24.99
CA HIS A 29 14.52 -2.25 -26.08
C HIS A 29 15.10 -1.27 -27.11
N SER A 30 14.83 0.03 -26.97
CA SER A 30 15.46 1.07 -27.78
C SER A 30 16.82 1.39 -27.20
N ALA A 31 17.86 1.32 -28.03
CA ALA A 31 19.10 2.02 -27.74
C ALA A 31 18.85 3.51 -28.01
N PHE A 32 18.44 4.26 -26.98
CA PHE A 32 18.53 5.71 -27.06
C PHE A 32 20.00 6.08 -27.00
N ASP A 33 20.46 6.85 -27.97
CA ASP A 33 21.72 7.57 -27.85
C ASP A 33 21.50 8.70 -26.86
N VAL A 34 21.60 8.38 -25.57
CA VAL A 34 21.37 9.34 -24.49
C VAL A 34 22.60 10.25 -24.48
N PRO A 35 22.46 11.54 -24.85
CA PRO A 35 23.59 12.44 -24.81
C PRO A 35 24.13 12.52 -23.38
N THR A 36 25.44 12.69 -23.25
CA THR A 36 26.06 12.92 -21.95
C THR A 36 25.37 14.09 -21.26
N LEU A 37 24.81 13.81 -20.08
CA LEU A 37 24.07 14.81 -19.31
C LEU A 37 25.00 16.00 -19.01
N PRO A 38 24.55 17.25 -19.26
CA PRO A 38 25.26 18.44 -18.81
C PRO A 38 25.60 18.34 -17.32
N GLN A 39 26.77 18.85 -16.93
CA GLN A 39 27.30 18.72 -15.57
C GLN A 39 26.27 19.08 -14.48
N ARG A 40 25.50 20.17 -14.67
CA ARG A 40 24.47 20.59 -13.71
C ARG A 40 23.36 19.56 -13.51
N LEU A 41 22.96 18.85 -14.57
CA LEU A 41 21.96 17.79 -14.49
C LEU A 41 22.55 16.53 -13.85
N THR A 42 23.78 16.17 -14.18
CA THR A 42 24.50 15.05 -13.55
C THR A 42 24.63 15.26 -12.05
N GLU A 43 25.03 16.45 -11.61
CA GLU A 43 25.10 16.80 -10.19
C GLU A 43 23.72 16.80 -9.51
N ALA A 44 22.68 17.27 -10.20
CA ALA A 44 21.31 17.23 -9.67
C ALA A 44 20.81 15.79 -9.51
N VAL A 45 21.05 14.93 -10.50
CA VAL A 45 20.72 13.50 -10.45
C VAL A 45 21.50 12.82 -9.32
N GLN A 46 22.81 13.07 -9.20
CA GLN A 46 23.62 12.50 -8.13
C GLN A 46 23.18 12.96 -6.73
N ARG A 47 22.80 14.23 -6.56
CA ARG A 47 22.22 14.73 -5.30
C ARG A 47 20.92 14.00 -4.97
N VAL A 48 20.02 13.89 -5.94
CA VAL A 48 18.75 13.17 -5.78
C VAL A 48 18.99 11.69 -5.48
N GLU A 49 19.89 11.02 -6.20
CA GLU A 49 20.25 9.62 -5.95
C GLU A 49 20.88 9.40 -4.59
N THR A 50 21.75 10.30 -4.13
CA THR A 50 22.39 10.22 -2.81
C THR A 50 21.35 10.39 -1.70
N ASP A 51 20.47 11.37 -1.82
CA ASP A 51 19.36 11.61 -0.90
C ASP A 51 18.36 10.45 -0.88
N LEU A 52 18.03 9.90 -2.05
CA LEU A 52 17.14 8.76 -2.19
C LEU A 52 17.79 7.47 -1.69
N ARG A 53 19.05 7.18 -1.99
CA ARG A 53 19.79 6.01 -1.46
C ARG A 53 19.89 6.06 0.06
N GLY A 54 20.10 7.25 0.64
CA GLY A 54 20.07 7.46 2.09
C GLY A 54 18.70 7.18 2.73
N LYS A 55 17.61 7.43 2.00
CA LYS A 55 16.23 7.12 2.42
C LYS A 55 15.86 5.64 2.19
N ILE A 56 16.25 5.06 1.05
CA ILE A 56 15.94 3.68 0.65
C ILE A 56 16.73 2.66 1.49
N ARG A 57 18.00 2.92 1.84
CA ARG A 57 18.78 2.04 2.75
C ARG A 57 18.22 1.99 4.18
N LYS A 58 17.40 2.97 4.58
CA LYS A 58 16.71 2.99 5.88
C LYS A 58 15.42 2.16 5.87
N THR A 59 14.94 1.73 4.71
CA THR A 59 13.83 0.77 4.57
C THR A 59 14.33 -0.66 4.81
N LYS A 60 14.92 -0.91 5.98
CA LYS A 60 15.00 -2.28 6.52
C LYS A 60 13.56 -2.77 6.71
N PRO A 61 13.30 -4.10 6.70
CA PRO A 61 12.00 -4.61 7.10
C PRO A 61 11.65 -3.98 8.45
N VAL A 62 10.51 -3.28 8.47
CA VAL A 62 10.04 -2.58 9.65
C VAL A 62 9.64 -3.66 10.64
N LYS A 63 10.53 -3.96 11.59
CA LYS A 63 10.19 -4.84 12.72
C LYS A 63 8.95 -4.30 13.39
N ILE A 64 8.05 -5.19 13.81
CA ILE A 64 6.89 -4.79 14.63
C ILE A 64 7.42 -4.13 15.90
N THR A 65 7.34 -2.81 15.98
CA THR A 65 7.51 -2.05 17.22
C THR A 65 6.17 -1.44 17.58
N GLY A 66 5.93 -1.11 18.85
CA GLY A 66 4.69 -0.43 19.26
C GLY A 66 4.41 0.84 18.45
N SER A 67 5.47 1.51 17.96
CA SER A 67 5.36 2.68 17.08
C SER A 67 4.73 2.39 15.71
N VAL A 68 4.92 1.17 15.18
CA VAL A 68 4.39 0.73 13.87
C VAL A 68 2.89 0.50 13.97
N VAL A 69 2.45 -0.18 15.03
CA VAL A 69 1.02 -0.46 15.25
C VAL A 69 0.25 0.84 15.53
N SER A 70 0.86 1.79 16.27
CA SER A 70 0.23 3.09 16.56
C SER A 70 -0.07 3.93 15.31
N ALA A 71 0.61 3.66 14.19
CA ALA A 71 0.39 4.33 12.92
C ALA A 71 -0.63 3.63 12.00
N PHE A 72 -1.22 2.52 12.44
CA PHE A 72 -2.17 1.78 11.62
C PHE A 72 -3.42 2.61 11.30
N PRO A 73 -3.88 2.55 10.04
CA PRO A 73 -5.20 3.07 9.69
C PRO A 73 -6.29 2.36 10.52
N PRO A 74 -7.40 3.04 10.87
CA PRO A 74 -8.47 2.44 11.66
C PRO A 74 -8.98 1.10 11.11
N CYS A 75 -9.06 0.96 9.78
CA CYS A 75 -9.45 -0.30 9.13
C CYS A 75 -8.44 -1.43 9.38
N ILE A 76 -7.14 -1.16 9.28
CA ILE A 76 -6.11 -2.18 9.51
C ILE A 76 -6.01 -2.50 11.00
N SER A 77 -6.08 -1.50 11.88
CA SER A 77 -6.08 -1.72 13.33
C SER A 77 -7.21 -2.66 13.73
N ASN A 78 -8.44 -2.39 13.27
CA ASN A 78 -9.58 -3.25 13.59
C ASN A 78 -9.38 -4.70 13.10
N ILE A 79 -8.92 -4.90 11.86
CA ILE A 79 -8.68 -6.25 11.32
C ILE A 79 -7.52 -6.95 12.08
N HIS A 80 -6.49 -6.22 12.44
CA HIS A 80 -5.36 -6.73 13.23
C HIS A 80 -5.81 -7.16 14.64
N ASP A 81 -6.64 -6.36 15.30
CA ASP A 81 -7.17 -6.66 16.64
C ASP A 81 -8.10 -7.87 16.59
N ASP A 82 -8.96 -7.96 15.57
CA ASP A 82 -9.79 -9.14 15.33
C ASP A 82 -8.94 -10.39 15.07
N ALA A 83 -7.85 -10.28 14.29
CA ALA A 83 -6.93 -11.39 14.03
C ALA A 83 -6.25 -11.90 15.33
N THR A 84 -5.71 -10.97 16.12
CA THR A 84 -4.95 -11.30 17.34
C THR A 84 -5.84 -11.80 18.48
N GLN A 85 -7.13 -11.43 18.48
CA GLN A 85 -8.15 -11.99 19.37
C GLN A 85 -8.66 -13.37 18.91
N GLY A 86 -8.16 -13.90 17.80
CA GLY A 86 -8.59 -15.19 17.25
C GLY A 86 -10.01 -15.16 16.68
N LYS A 87 -10.52 -13.99 16.28
CA LYS A 87 -11.79 -13.92 15.55
C LYS A 87 -11.60 -14.43 14.13
N ASN A 88 -12.65 -15.03 13.59
CA ASN A 88 -12.61 -15.51 12.22
C ASN A 88 -12.72 -14.34 11.23
N LEU A 89 -11.64 -14.05 10.52
CA LEU A 89 -11.61 -13.00 9.51
C LEU A 89 -12.14 -13.48 8.15
N SER A 90 -12.84 -12.61 7.42
CA SER A 90 -13.20 -12.89 6.02
C SER A 90 -11.96 -13.01 5.12
N HIS A 91 -12.12 -13.63 3.96
CA HIS A 91 -11.03 -13.74 2.97
C HIS A 91 -10.48 -12.36 2.57
N GLU A 92 -11.36 -11.38 2.37
CA GLU A 92 -11.01 -10.00 2.03
C GLU A 92 -10.22 -9.33 3.15
N ALA A 93 -10.61 -9.56 4.41
CA ALA A 93 -9.93 -9.02 5.59
C ALA A 93 -8.52 -9.62 5.73
N ARG A 94 -8.38 -10.94 5.59
CA ARG A 94 -7.08 -11.63 5.61
C ARG A 94 -6.15 -11.09 4.53
N PHE A 95 -6.66 -10.98 3.30
CA PHE A 95 -5.88 -10.44 2.19
C PHE A 95 -5.46 -8.98 2.44
N ALA A 96 -6.40 -8.13 2.90
CA ALA A 96 -6.12 -6.72 3.18
C ALA A 96 -5.03 -6.55 4.25
N LEU A 97 -5.13 -7.29 5.35
CA LEU A 97 -4.15 -7.26 6.43
C LEU A 97 -2.79 -7.79 5.95
N ALA A 98 -2.74 -9.00 5.38
CA ALA A 98 -1.48 -9.62 4.95
C ALA A 98 -0.73 -8.76 3.91
N SER A 99 -1.44 -8.29 2.88
CA SER A 99 -0.82 -7.44 1.84
C SER A 99 -0.37 -6.09 2.40
N PHE A 100 -1.09 -5.50 3.35
CA PHE A 100 -0.68 -4.25 3.99
C PHE A 100 0.59 -4.44 4.84
N LEU A 101 0.62 -5.44 5.72
CA LEU A 101 1.74 -5.70 6.62
C LEU A 101 3.03 -6.01 5.82
N LEU A 102 2.92 -6.83 4.77
CA LEU A 102 4.05 -7.08 3.87
C LEU A 102 4.54 -5.79 3.20
N LYS A 103 3.62 -4.92 2.75
CA LYS A 103 3.97 -3.70 2.01
C LYS A 103 4.62 -2.62 2.89
N ILE A 104 4.30 -2.57 4.19
CA ILE A 104 5.01 -1.71 5.15
C ILE A 104 6.35 -2.29 5.61
N GLY A 105 6.70 -3.49 5.14
CA GLY A 105 8.01 -4.09 5.32
C GLY A 105 8.09 -5.20 6.37
N MET A 106 6.98 -5.76 6.84
CA MET A 106 7.04 -6.92 7.74
C MET A 106 7.49 -8.18 7.00
N SER A 107 8.19 -9.07 7.69
CA SER A 107 8.57 -10.38 7.13
C SER A 107 7.36 -11.31 7.00
N LYS A 108 7.50 -12.37 6.19
CA LYS A 108 6.44 -13.39 6.06
C LYS A 108 6.15 -14.04 7.40
N GLU A 109 7.17 -14.32 8.18
CA GLU A 109 7.10 -14.93 9.51
C GLU A 109 6.38 -14.04 10.52
N GLU A 110 6.65 -12.72 10.51
CA GLU A 110 5.92 -11.74 11.32
C GLU A 110 4.43 -11.74 10.96
N VAL A 111 4.11 -11.72 9.66
CA VAL A 111 2.73 -11.74 9.17
C VAL A 111 2.02 -13.05 9.54
N LEU A 112 2.69 -14.20 9.43
CA LEU A 112 2.14 -15.49 9.88
C LEU A 112 1.86 -15.50 11.38
N GLY A 113 2.70 -14.84 12.18
CA GLY A 113 2.49 -14.67 13.61
C GLY A 113 1.17 -14.00 13.96
N VAL A 114 0.75 -13.00 13.18
CA VAL A 114 -0.52 -12.27 13.39
C VAL A 114 -1.74 -13.19 13.21
N PHE A 115 -1.69 -14.12 12.25
CA PHE A 115 -2.80 -15.04 11.97
C PHE A 115 -2.82 -16.30 12.83
N LYS A 116 -1.80 -16.52 13.67
CA LYS A 116 -1.65 -17.77 14.45
C LYS A 116 -2.79 -18.00 15.45
N ALA A 117 -3.44 -16.93 15.92
CA ALA A 117 -4.57 -17.02 16.85
C ALA A 117 -5.89 -17.43 16.18
N ALA A 118 -5.96 -17.45 14.83
CA ALA A 118 -7.19 -17.80 14.13
C ALA A 118 -7.55 -19.29 14.32
N PRO A 119 -8.83 -19.62 14.53
CA PRO A 119 -9.27 -20.99 14.84
C PRO A 119 -9.07 -21.98 13.70
N ASP A 120 -9.04 -21.50 12.45
CA ASP A 120 -8.81 -22.28 11.23
C ASP A 120 -7.35 -22.19 10.73
N PHE A 121 -6.43 -21.71 11.56
CA PHE A 121 -5.04 -21.52 11.15
C PHE A 121 -4.33 -22.85 10.88
N VAL A 122 -4.00 -23.08 9.60
CA VAL A 122 -3.13 -24.18 9.15
C VAL A 122 -1.84 -23.59 8.60
N ARG A 123 -0.72 -23.83 9.30
CA ARG A 123 0.57 -23.19 9.01
C ARG A 123 1.01 -23.32 7.55
N GLY A 124 1.00 -24.52 6.98
CA GLY A 124 1.46 -24.74 5.61
C GLY A 124 0.62 -23.98 4.56
N LEU A 125 -0.70 -23.89 4.78
CA LEU A 125 -1.59 -23.13 3.91
C LEU A 125 -1.35 -21.62 4.06
N ALA A 126 -1.18 -21.14 5.30
CA ALA A 126 -0.89 -19.74 5.56
C ALA A 126 0.46 -19.31 4.97
N GLU A 127 1.51 -20.14 5.11
CA GLU A 127 2.82 -19.92 4.50
C GLU A 127 2.73 -19.78 2.98
N TYR A 128 1.97 -20.67 2.33
CA TYR A 128 1.71 -20.59 0.90
C TYR A 128 0.96 -19.31 0.52
N GLN A 129 -0.10 -18.96 1.24
CA GLN A 129 -0.91 -17.77 0.96
C GLN A 129 -0.09 -16.48 1.14
N VAL A 130 0.59 -16.31 2.27
CA VAL A 130 1.45 -15.15 2.55
C VAL A 130 2.60 -15.09 1.54
N GLY A 131 3.21 -16.24 1.23
CA GLY A 131 4.25 -16.35 0.20
C GLY A 131 3.78 -15.90 -1.19
N HIS A 132 2.56 -16.29 -1.59
CA HIS A 132 1.95 -15.86 -2.84
C HIS A 132 1.66 -14.35 -2.84
N ILE A 133 1.15 -13.82 -1.73
CA ILE A 133 0.90 -12.37 -1.59
C ILE A 133 2.21 -11.57 -1.69
N ALA A 134 3.29 -12.08 -1.11
CA ALA A 134 4.59 -11.43 -1.13
C ALA A 134 5.31 -11.47 -2.50
N SER A 135 4.94 -12.38 -3.41
CA SER A 135 5.73 -12.68 -4.62
C SER A 135 5.12 -12.20 -5.93
N LYS A 136 3.88 -11.70 -5.95
CA LYS A 136 3.22 -11.31 -7.21
C LYS A 136 3.74 -9.99 -7.78
N GLY A 137 3.97 -9.96 -9.10
CA GLY A 137 4.34 -8.77 -9.87
C GLY A 137 5.82 -8.43 -9.73
N ALA A 138 6.67 -8.97 -10.62
CA ALA A 138 8.12 -8.71 -10.68
C ALA A 138 8.88 -8.77 -9.34
N GLY A 139 8.34 -9.44 -8.31
CA GLY A 139 8.92 -9.54 -6.96
C GLY A 139 8.49 -8.46 -5.96
N GLU A 140 7.58 -7.53 -6.29
CA GLU A 140 7.20 -6.41 -5.40
C GLU A 140 6.02 -6.69 -4.44
N GLY A 141 5.38 -7.86 -4.57
CA GLY A 141 4.21 -8.26 -3.79
C GLY A 141 2.93 -7.49 -4.14
N TYR A 142 1.78 -8.01 -3.70
CA TYR A 142 0.49 -7.34 -3.91
C TYR A 142 0.44 -5.99 -3.19
N THR A 143 -0.22 -5.02 -3.84
CA THR A 143 -0.61 -3.77 -3.16
C THR A 143 -1.91 -4.02 -2.40
N PRO A 144 -2.03 -3.57 -1.13
CA PRO A 144 -3.26 -3.72 -0.37
C PRO A 144 -4.42 -2.96 -1.00
N PRO A 145 -5.67 -3.36 -0.72
CA PRO A 145 -6.84 -2.68 -1.27
C PRO A 145 -6.95 -1.22 -0.79
N GLY A 146 -7.34 -0.33 -1.71
CA GLY A 146 -7.61 1.08 -1.39
C GLY A 146 -8.91 1.29 -0.60
N CYS A 147 -9.14 2.53 -0.14
CA CYS A 147 -10.27 2.86 0.75
C CYS A 147 -11.63 2.48 0.14
N SER A 148 -11.88 2.78 -1.14
CA SER A 148 -13.14 2.42 -1.82
C SER A 148 -13.41 0.90 -1.78
N LYS A 149 -12.36 0.08 -1.96
CA LYS A 149 -12.50 -1.38 -1.92
C LYS A 149 -12.74 -1.89 -0.49
N LEU A 150 -12.08 -1.31 0.50
CA LEU A 150 -12.32 -1.63 1.91
C LEU A 150 -13.74 -1.24 2.35
N GLN A 151 -14.25 -0.10 1.90
CA GLN A 151 -15.62 0.34 2.14
C GLN A 151 -16.63 -0.61 1.51
N GLY A 152 -16.44 -0.97 0.24
CA GLY A 152 -17.33 -1.92 -0.46
C GLY A 152 -17.34 -3.33 0.13
N ASN A 153 -16.29 -3.69 0.88
CA ASN A 153 -16.20 -4.96 1.61
C ASN A 153 -16.60 -4.82 3.10
N SER A 154 -17.15 -3.68 3.53
CA SER A 154 -17.49 -3.40 4.94
C SER A 154 -16.32 -3.55 5.93
N LEU A 155 -15.09 -3.26 5.49
CA LEU A 155 -13.87 -3.34 6.29
C LEU A 155 -13.37 -1.97 6.79
N CYS A 156 -14.13 -0.90 6.52
CA CYS A 156 -13.76 0.46 6.91
C CYS A 156 -14.61 0.95 8.09
N PRO A 157 -14.10 0.92 9.34
CA PRO A 157 -14.89 1.29 10.52
C PRO A 157 -15.25 2.78 10.54
N VAL A 158 -14.45 3.64 9.88
CA VAL A 158 -14.80 5.06 9.71
C VAL A 158 -16.00 5.24 8.79
N TYR A 159 -16.08 4.47 7.71
CA TYR A 159 -17.24 4.48 6.81
C TYR A 159 -18.48 3.88 7.48
N LEU A 160 -18.30 2.87 8.33
CA LEU A 160 -19.37 2.26 9.12
C LEU A 160 -19.79 3.10 10.33
N GLY A 161 -19.10 4.21 10.61
CA GLY A 161 -19.40 5.08 11.75
C GLY A 161 -19.01 4.52 13.13
N THR A 162 -18.27 3.40 13.19
CA THR A 162 -17.83 2.75 14.43
C THR A 162 -16.49 3.28 14.94
N ALA A 163 -15.74 3.99 14.10
CA ALA A 163 -14.51 4.67 14.47
C ALA A 163 -14.45 6.07 13.85
N LYS A 164 -13.59 6.94 14.39
CA LYS A 164 -13.37 8.28 13.86
C LYS A 164 -11.88 8.59 13.82
N ASP A 165 -11.38 8.92 12.63
CA ASP A 165 -10.06 9.52 12.45
C ASP A 165 -10.13 10.58 11.34
N PRO A 166 -9.75 11.84 11.61
CA PRO A 166 -9.90 12.91 10.63
C PRO A 166 -8.95 12.76 9.43
N LEU A 167 -7.84 12.03 9.55
CA LEU A 167 -6.93 11.78 8.42
C LEU A 167 -7.61 10.94 7.33
N CYS A 168 -8.57 10.08 7.69
CA CYS A 168 -9.35 9.30 6.72
C CYS A 168 -10.15 10.15 5.74
N GLU A 169 -10.42 11.43 6.05
CA GLU A 169 -11.08 12.36 5.12
C GLU A 169 -10.15 12.88 4.01
N TYR A 170 -8.83 12.78 4.21
CA TYR A 170 -7.82 13.35 3.32
C TYR A 170 -7.05 12.32 2.50
N VAL A 171 -7.18 11.03 2.84
CA VAL A 171 -6.43 9.94 2.20
C VAL A 171 -7.37 8.97 1.50
N GLN A 172 -6.91 8.43 0.37
CA GLN A 172 -7.67 7.47 -0.43
C GLN A 172 -7.13 6.04 -0.32
N HIS A 173 -6.07 5.84 0.47
CA HIS A 173 -5.39 4.56 0.57
C HIS A 173 -4.80 4.31 1.97
N PRO A 174 -4.91 3.07 2.52
CA PRO A 174 -4.33 2.71 3.82
C PRO A 174 -2.83 3.00 3.93
N LEU A 175 -2.06 2.75 2.87
CA LEU A 175 -0.63 3.07 2.86
C LEU A 175 -0.35 4.57 2.99
N GLY A 176 -1.16 5.41 2.35
CA GLY A 176 -1.01 6.87 2.45
C GLY A 176 -1.37 7.39 3.85
N PHE A 177 -2.39 6.80 4.48
CA PHE A 177 -2.69 7.03 5.89
C PHE A 177 -1.48 6.66 6.75
N TYR A 178 -0.98 5.43 6.63
CA TYR A 178 0.12 4.92 7.44
C TYR A 178 1.38 5.77 7.31
N GLN A 179 1.76 6.15 6.10
CA GLN A 179 2.93 7.02 5.87
C GLN A 179 2.78 8.38 6.58
N THR A 180 1.58 8.96 6.51
CA THR A 180 1.29 10.25 7.14
C THR A 180 1.34 10.11 8.66
N ARG A 181 0.63 9.14 9.23
CA ARG A 181 0.58 8.92 10.69
C ARG A 181 1.93 8.47 11.25
N ALA A 182 2.67 7.61 10.55
CA ALA A 182 4.02 7.21 10.97
C ALA A 182 4.98 8.41 10.98
N TRP A 183 4.83 9.36 10.04
CA TRP A 183 5.58 10.61 10.08
C TRP A 183 5.17 11.47 11.28
N GLU A 184 3.88 11.63 11.56
CA GLU A 184 3.39 12.35 12.76
C GLU A 184 3.97 11.77 14.05
N VAL A 185 3.89 10.44 14.21
CA VAL A 185 4.46 9.72 15.36
C VAL A 185 5.97 9.94 15.46
N SER A 186 6.71 9.88 14.33
CA SER A 186 8.16 10.14 14.33
C SER A 186 8.54 11.58 14.72
N LYS A 187 7.60 12.51 14.63
CA LYS A 187 7.75 13.92 14.99
C LYS A 187 7.15 14.27 16.34
N GLY A 188 6.56 13.29 17.05
CA GLY A 188 5.87 13.53 18.32
C GLY A 188 4.64 14.42 18.17
N ILE A 189 4.00 14.41 16.99
CA ILE A 189 2.78 15.17 16.75
C ILE A 189 1.60 14.33 17.27
N ASP A 190 0.99 14.78 18.36
CA ASP A 190 -0.18 14.20 19.01
C ASP A 190 -1.47 14.96 18.69
N ASN A 191 -1.35 16.26 18.41
CA ASN A 191 -2.46 17.14 18.10
C ASN A 191 -2.91 17.04 16.64
N HIS A 192 -3.90 16.20 16.38
CA HIS A 192 -4.54 16.03 15.06
C HIS A 192 -5.66 17.06 14.78
N SER A 193 -5.84 18.10 15.60
CA SER A 193 -6.90 19.10 15.40
C SER A 193 -6.76 19.91 14.11
N TRP A 194 -5.54 20.02 13.55
CA TRP A 194 -5.29 20.73 12.30
C TRP A 194 -6.08 20.14 11.11
N TYR A 195 -6.33 18.82 11.11
CA TYR A 195 -7.19 18.20 10.10
C TYR A 195 -8.61 18.78 10.14
N ALA A 196 -9.17 19.03 11.33
CA ALA A 196 -10.48 19.67 11.45
C ALA A 196 -10.49 21.12 10.92
N THR A 197 -9.40 21.87 11.12
CA THR A 197 -9.24 23.24 10.61
C THR A 197 -9.14 23.26 9.08
N LYS A 198 -8.46 22.29 8.48
CA LYS A 198 -8.32 22.16 7.02
C LYS A 198 -9.67 21.83 6.35
N LYS A 199 -10.56 21.11 7.05
CA LYS A 199 -11.93 20.79 6.59
C LYS A 199 -12.76 22.06 6.40
N ARG A 200 -12.75 22.95 7.40
CA ARG A 200 -13.51 24.21 7.37
C ARG A 200 -13.11 25.08 6.17
N LYS A 201 -11.81 25.19 5.88
CA LYS A 201 -11.30 25.97 4.73
C LYS A 201 -11.69 25.40 3.37
N ARG A 202 -11.92 24.09 3.26
CA ARG A 202 -12.31 23.43 1.99
C ARG A 202 -13.82 23.45 1.75
N GLN A 203 -14.63 23.57 2.80
CA GLN A 203 -16.08 23.74 2.71
C GLN A 203 -16.50 25.22 2.55
N SER A 204 -15.60 26.15 2.86
CA SER A 204 -15.81 27.60 2.67
C SER A 204 -15.30 28.13 1.31
N LEU A 205 -14.86 27.24 0.42
CA LEU A 205 -14.46 27.51 -0.97
C LEU A 205 -15.41 26.76 -1.89
#